data_AF-A0A3S5B2M7-F1
#
_entry.id   AF-A0A3S5B2M7-F1
#
_cell.length_a   1.000
_cell.length_b   1.000
_cell.length_c   1.000
_cell.angle_alpha   90.00
_cell.angle_beta   90.00
_cell.angle_gamma   90.00
#
_symmetry.space_group_name_H-M   'P 1'
#
loop_
_entity.id
_entity.type
_entity.pdbx_description
1 polymer ?
#
loop_
_entity_poly.entity_id
_entity_poly.type
_entity_poly.pdbx_seq_one_letter_code
_entity_poly.pdbx_strand_id
1 'polypeptide(L)'
;MQVTVNTQINDLHAYLDHITSKTNLQCLTPSEALQGDCDYLCVTLYAKSVFGEHVLANLCLERTEPGQPITGHVRIRAKTQGMAVTMGEKVCCHFYDLDSLSLFFLNAPGF
;
A
#
# COMPACT_ATOMS: atom_id res chain seq x y z
N MET A 1 -1.35 12.85 0.11
CA MET A 1 -0.32 12.55 -0.89
C MET A 1 -0.85 11.50 -1.85
N GLN A 2 -0.39 11.50 -3.10
CA GLN A 2 -0.68 10.46 -4.09
C GLN A 2 0.64 9.94 -4.66
N VAL A 3 0.74 8.62 -4.80
CA VAL A 3 1.91 7.92 -5.36
C VAL A 3 1.41 7.06 -6.52
N THR A 4 2.07 7.13 -7.66
CA THR A 4 1.76 6.28 -8.83
C THR A 4 2.39 4.90 -8.65
N VAL A 5 1.68 3.85 -9.04
CA VAL A 5 2.14 2.47 -9.02
C VAL A 5 2.67 2.10 -10.40
N ASN A 6 3.96 1.75 -10.47
CA ASN A 6 4.65 1.26 -11.68
C ASN A 6 5.41 -0.02 -11.34
N THR A 7 4.76 -1.18 -11.44
CA THR A 7 5.33 -2.48 -11.04
C THR A 7 5.55 -3.38 -12.26
N GLN A 8 6.28 -4.48 -12.08
CA GLN A 8 6.34 -5.62 -13.01
C GLN A 8 5.41 -6.77 -12.57
N ILE A 9 4.65 -6.57 -11.48
CA ILE A 9 3.64 -7.52 -11.01
C ILE A 9 2.41 -7.44 -11.90
N ASN A 10 1.89 -8.58 -12.33
CA ASN A 10 0.74 -8.66 -13.25
C ASN A 10 -0.57 -9.07 -12.53
N ASP A 11 -0.48 -9.34 -11.22
CA ASP A 11 -1.60 -9.77 -10.40
C ASP A 11 -1.93 -8.76 -9.30
N LEU A 12 -3.21 -8.37 -9.21
CA LEU A 12 -3.68 -7.33 -8.31
C LEU A 12 -3.54 -7.75 -6.84
N HIS A 13 -3.83 -9.02 -6.53
CA HIS A 13 -3.75 -9.56 -5.17
C HIS A 13 -2.29 -9.74 -4.74
N ALA A 14 -1.44 -10.24 -5.62
CA ALA A 14 -0.02 -10.37 -5.36
C ALA A 14 0.61 -9.00 -5.03
N TYR A 15 0.18 -7.92 -5.70
CA TYR A 15 0.65 -6.58 -5.37
C TYR A 15 0.11 -6.07 -4.03
N LEU A 16 -1.16 -6.34 -3.71
CA LEU A 16 -1.75 -6.02 -2.42
C LEU A 16 -0.97 -6.72 -1.28
N ASP A 17 -0.73 -8.03 -1.41
CA ASP A 17 0.04 -8.82 -0.44
C ASP A 17 1.50 -8.35 -0.35
N HIS A 18 2.07 -7.92 -1.48
CA HIS A 18 3.40 -7.32 -1.50
C HIS A 18 3.45 -6.02 -0.68
N ILE A 19 2.48 -5.11 -0.86
CA ILE A 19 2.42 -3.87 -0.08
C ILE A 19 2.20 -4.16 1.41
N THR A 20 1.25 -5.02 1.75
CA THR A 20 0.87 -5.28 3.16
C THR A 20 1.94 -6.08 3.90
N SER A 21 2.77 -6.87 3.21
CA SER A 21 3.92 -7.55 3.83
C SER A 21 5.13 -6.65 4.03
N LYS A 22 5.32 -5.65 3.16
CA LYS A 22 6.44 -4.70 3.22
C LYS A 22 6.15 -3.47 4.07
N THR A 23 4.88 -3.20 4.34
CA THR A 23 4.44 -2.06 5.16
C THR A 23 3.60 -2.53 6.33
N ASN A 24 3.42 -1.70 7.37
CA ASN A 24 2.51 -2.03 8.47
C ASN A 24 1.05 -1.65 8.17
N LEU A 25 0.65 -1.66 6.88
CA LEU A 25 -0.70 -1.33 6.44
C LEU A 25 -1.58 -2.59 6.50
N GLN A 26 -2.68 -2.49 7.23
CA GLN A 26 -3.72 -3.51 7.30
C GLN A 26 -4.83 -3.18 6.32
N CYS A 27 -5.31 -4.19 5.58
CA CYS A 27 -6.47 -4.04 4.70
C CYS A 27 -7.75 -3.99 5.54
N LEU A 28 -8.53 -2.92 5.36
CA LEU A 28 -9.85 -2.75 5.98
C LEU A 28 -10.98 -3.21 5.05
N THR A 29 -10.69 -3.41 3.77
CA THR A 29 -11.67 -3.93 2.81
C THR A 29 -11.92 -5.41 3.10
N PRO A 30 -13.18 -5.84 3.29
CA PRO A 30 -13.50 -7.23 3.61
C PRO A 30 -13.11 -8.18 2.48
N SER A 31 -12.67 -9.40 2.82
CA SER A 31 -12.22 -10.41 1.86
C SER A 31 -13.25 -10.73 0.79
N GLU A 32 -14.53 -10.66 1.12
CA GLU A 32 -15.64 -10.94 0.19
C GLU A 32 -15.70 -9.89 -0.93
N ALA A 33 -15.32 -8.64 -0.64
CA ALA A 33 -15.23 -7.57 -1.63
C ALA A 33 -13.94 -7.64 -2.47
N LEU A 34 -13.00 -8.50 -2.07
CA LEU A 34 -11.76 -8.78 -2.80
C LEU A 34 -11.87 -10.07 -3.61
N GLN A 35 -12.92 -10.88 -3.42
CA GLN A 35 -13.07 -12.14 -4.13
C GLN A 35 -13.60 -11.91 -5.56
N GLY A 36 -13.05 -12.68 -6.50
CA GLY A 36 -13.43 -12.66 -7.91
C GLY A 36 -12.23 -12.42 -8.82
N ASP A 37 -12.41 -12.69 -10.11
CA ASP A 37 -11.47 -12.25 -11.14
C ASP A 37 -11.96 -10.90 -11.67
N CYS A 38 -11.23 -9.85 -11.30
CA CYS A 38 -11.55 -8.47 -11.64
C CYS A 38 -10.33 -7.81 -12.26
N ASP A 39 -10.52 -6.98 -13.27
CA ASP A 39 -9.44 -6.18 -13.85
C ASP A 39 -9.10 -4.94 -13.03
N TYR A 40 -9.86 -4.67 -11.97
CA TYR A 40 -9.68 -3.52 -11.09
C TYR A 40 -9.76 -3.94 -9.62
N LEU A 41 -8.90 -3.36 -8.80
CA LEU A 41 -8.88 -3.57 -7.35
C LEU A 41 -8.80 -2.21 -6.64
N CYS A 42 -9.74 -1.94 -5.74
CA CYS A 42 -9.71 -0.76 -4.90
C CYS A 42 -9.87 -1.17 -3.44
N VAL A 43 -8.85 -0.87 -2.63
CA VAL A 43 -8.83 -1.24 -1.21
C VAL A 43 -8.48 -0.06 -0.32
N THR A 44 -9.06 -0.06 0.88
CA THR A 44 -8.68 0.85 1.95
C THR A 44 -7.73 0.15 2.89
N LEU A 45 -6.58 0.76 3.09
CA LEU A 45 -5.51 0.33 3.98
C LEU A 45 -5.38 1.29 5.16
N TYR A 46 -4.95 0.78 6.30
CA TYR A 46 -4.78 1.54 7.53
C TYR A 46 -3.50 1.15 8.27
N ALA A 47 -2.80 2.14 8.82
CA ALA A 47 -1.68 1.93 9.73
C ALA A 47 -1.76 2.92 10.89
N LYS A 48 -1.18 2.51 12.03
CA LYS A 48 -0.95 3.39 13.17
C LYS A 48 0.55 3.50 13.43
N SER A 49 1.03 4.72 13.62
CA SER A 49 2.42 4.95 13.99
C SER A 49 2.70 4.70 15.45
N VAL A 50 3.99 4.49 15.75
CA VAL A 50 4.49 4.37 17.13
C VAL A 50 4.19 5.61 17.96
N PHE A 51 4.04 6.77 17.32
CA PHE A 51 3.63 8.03 17.96
C PHE A 51 2.10 8.20 18.03
N GLY A 52 1.34 7.16 17.68
CA GLY A 52 -0.12 7.16 17.70
C GLY A 52 -0.77 7.88 16.52
N GLU A 53 -0.03 8.24 15.47
CA GLU A 53 -0.62 8.86 14.28
C GLU A 53 -1.33 7.83 13.42
N HIS A 54 -2.56 8.16 13.01
CA HIS A 54 -3.34 7.34 12.11
C HIS A 54 -3.04 7.69 10.65
N VAL A 55 -2.81 6.67 9.84
CA VAL A 55 -2.60 6.78 8.40
C VAL A 55 -3.63 5.92 7.68
N LEU A 56 -4.30 6.51 6.69
CA LEU A 56 -5.18 5.81 5.77
C LEU A 56 -4.58 5.88 4.38
N ALA A 57 -4.57 4.77 3.67
CA ALA A 57 -4.17 4.71 2.28
C ALA A 57 -5.29 4.07 1.46
N ASN A 58 -5.53 4.59 0.26
CA ASN A 58 -6.44 3.95 -0.70
C ASN A 58 -5.58 3.49 -1.87
N LEU A 59 -5.56 2.18 -2.10
CA LEU A 59 -4.83 1.56 -3.19
C LEU A 59 -5.82 1.24 -4.29
N CYS A 60 -5.61 1.82 -5.46
CA CYS A 60 -6.38 1.58 -6.66
C CYS A 60 -5.45 1.01 -7.72
N LEU A 61 -5.76 -0.18 -8.22
CA LEU A 61 -4.98 -0.89 -9.24
C LEU A 61 -5.89 -1.29 -10.40
N GLU A 62 -5.29 -1.35 -11.57
CA GLU A 62 -5.92 -1.83 -12.80
C GLU A 62 -4.98 -2.75 -13.56
N ARG A 63 -5.56 -3.77 -14.18
CA ARG A 63 -4.92 -4.64 -15.17
C ARG A 63 -5.44 -4.23 -16.53
N THR A 64 -4.60 -3.54 -17.31
CA THR A 64 -4.99 -3.05 -18.64
C THR A 64 -5.19 -4.19 -19.64
N GLU A 65 -4.30 -5.19 -19.61
CA GLU A 65 -4.36 -6.36 -20.49
C GLU A 65 -3.88 -7.62 -19.75
N PRO A 66 -4.38 -8.82 -20.13
CA PRO A 66 -3.90 -10.07 -19.57
C PRO A 66 -2.39 -10.25 -19.80
N GLY A 67 -1.65 -10.48 -18.71
CA GLY A 67 -0.20 -10.70 -18.77
C GLY A 67 0.66 -9.44 -18.86
N GLN A 68 0.06 -8.25 -18.90
CA GLN A 68 0.78 -6.99 -18.72
C GLN A 68 0.90 -6.61 -17.23
N PRO A 69 1.91 -5.79 -16.87
CA PRO A 69 2.01 -5.26 -15.52
C PRO A 69 0.82 -4.38 -15.15
N ILE A 70 0.43 -4.46 -13.88
CA ILE A 70 -0.65 -3.63 -13.35
C ILE A 70 -0.17 -2.18 -13.16
N THR A 71 -1.11 -1.26 -13.32
CA THR A 71 -0.91 0.18 -13.07
C THR A 71 -1.85 0.64 -11.97
N GLY A 72 -1.60 1.82 -11.40
CA GLY A 72 -2.49 2.33 -10.37
C GLY A 72 -1.92 3.49 -9.58
N HIS A 73 -2.54 3.74 -8.42
CA HIS A 73 -2.10 4.76 -7.49
C HIS A 73 -2.45 4.43 -6.04
N VAL A 74 -1.66 4.97 -5.12
CA VAL A 74 -1.92 4.95 -3.69
C VAL A 74 -2.16 6.36 -3.20
N ARG A 75 -3.34 6.62 -2.64
CA ARG A 75 -3.70 7.90 -2.03
C ARG A 75 -3.58 7.82 -0.52
N ILE A 76 -2.58 8.49 0.02
CA ILE A 76 -2.24 8.49 1.45
C ILE A 76 -2.82 9.74 2.12
N ARG A 77 -3.48 9.53 3.25
CA ARG A 77 -4.01 10.53 4.18
C ARG A 77 -3.39 10.30 5.55
N ALA A 78 -2.76 11.33 6.08
CA ALA A 78 -2.22 11.35 7.44
C ALA A 78 -2.49 12.72 8.05
N LYS A 79 -2.47 12.80 9.39
CA LYS A 79 -2.68 14.06 10.11
C LYS A 79 -1.58 15.08 9.83
N THR A 80 -0.33 14.61 9.71
CA THR A 80 0.84 15.46 9.48
C THR A 80 1.37 15.29 8.06
N GLN A 81 1.90 16.37 7.49
CA GLN A 81 2.53 16.33 6.17
C GLN A 81 3.74 15.39 6.16
N GLY A 82 4.57 15.42 7.22
CA GLY A 82 5.74 14.55 7.35
C GLY A 82 5.36 13.07 7.25
N MET A 83 4.32 12.65 7.97
CA MET A 83 3.86 11.26 7.90
C MET A 83 3.33 10.87 6.51
N ALA A 84 2.59 11.77 5.84
CA ALA A 84 2.11 11.53 4.49
C ALA A 84 3.26 11.37 3.49
N VAL A 85 4.34 12.17 3.63
CA VAL A 85 5.55 12.09 2.80
C VAL A 85 6.30 10.80 3.08
N THR A 86 6.62 10.49 4.34
CA THR A 86 7.35 9.28 4.72
C THR A 86 6.64 8.00 4.28
N MET A 87 5.32 7.92 4.43
CA MET A 87 4.57 6.77 3.94
C MET A 87 4.51 6.72 2.41
N GLY A 88 4.47 7.87 1.74
CA GLY A 88 4.56 7.94 0.29
C GLY A 88 5.90 7.44 -0.24
N GLU A 89 7.00 7.83 0.40
CA GLU A 89 8.34 7.32 0.11
C GLU A 89 8.42 5.81 0.32
N LYS A 90 7.89 5.25 1.42
CA LYS A 90 7.87 3.79 1.61
C LYS A 90 7.14 3.06 0.49
N VAL A 91 5.96 3.54 0.11
CA VAL A 91 5.19 2.93 -0.99
C VAL A 91 5.93 3.08 -2.33
N CYS A 92 6.62 4.20 -2.56
CA CYS A 92 7.39 4.47 -3.78
C CYS A 92 8.73 3.69 -3.84
N CYS A 93 9.45 3.58 -2.71
CA CYS A 93 10.76 2.94 -2.61
C CYS A 93 10.66 1.41 -2.70
N HIS A 94 9.51 0.79 -2.40
CA HIS A 94 9.32 -0.63 -2.72
C HIS A 94 9.28 -0.94 -4.23
N PHE A 95 9.36 0.08 -5.09
CA PHE A 95 9.61 -0.08 -6.54
C PHE A 95 11.09 -0.01 -6.93
N TYR A 96 11.97 0.52 -6.07
CA TYR A 96 13.42 0.59 -6.26
C TYR A 96 14.10 0.26 -4.93
N ASP A 97 14.43 -1.02 -4.74
CA ASP A 97 15.15 -1.57 -3.59
C ASP A 97 16.27 -0.64 -3.08
N LEU A 98 16.00 0.12 -2.01
CA LEU A 98 16.99 0.81 -1.18
C LEU A 98 16.51 0.79 0.28
N ASP A 99 17.03 -0.19 1.02
CA ASP A 99 16.87 -0.44 2.45
C ASP A 99 17.40 0.69 3.35
N SER A 100 16.67 1.80 3.46
CA SER A 100 16.98 2.75 4.54
C SER A 100 15.75 3.54 4.95
N LEU A 101 14.93 2.94 5.84
CA LEU A 101 14.02 3.64 6.79
C LEU A 101 13.27 2.62 7.68
N SER A 102 13.97 1.61 8.18
CA SER A 102 13.47 0.65 9.18
C SER A 102 13.30 1.26 10.59
N LEU A 103 13.61 2.55 10.79
CA LEU A 103 13.73 3.13 12.13
C LEU A 103 12.44 3.69 12.76
N PHE A 104 11.32 3.76 12.04
CA PHE A 104 10.12 4.45 12.56
C PHE A 104 8.94 3.56 12.96
N PHE A 105 8.96 2.26 12.64
CA PHE A 105 7.81 1.37 12.88
C PHE A 105 8.28 -0.07 13.14
N LEU A 106 9.09 -0.28 14.18
CA LEU A 106 9.34 -1.63 14.69
C LEU A 106 8.07 -2.13 15.39
N ASN A 107 7.64 -3.33 14.98
CA ASN A 107 6.67 -4.25 15.62
C ASN A 107 5.92 -3.70 16.84
N ALA A 108 4.63 -3.41 16.69
CA ALA A 108 3.70 -3.47 17.81
C ALA A 108 3.10 -4.88 17.85
N PRO A 109 3.45 -5.74 18.83
CA PRO A 109 2.76 -7.00 19.02
C PRO A 109 1.42 -6.74 19.72
N GLY A 110 0.36 -7.34 19.18
CA GLY A 110 -0.92 -7.55 19.85
C GLY A 110 -1.71 -6.29 20.17
N PHE A 111 -2.72 -5.99 19.34
CA PHE A 111 -4.12 -5.76 19.75
C PHE A 111 -5.01 -5.93 18.51
#